data_AF-A0A5P9IVG6-F1
#
_entry.id   AF-A0A5P9IVG6-F1
#
_cell.length_a   1.000
_cell.length_b   1.000
_cell.length_c   1.000
_cell.angle_alpha   90.00
_cell.angle_beta   90.00
_cell.angle_gamma   90.00
#
_symmetry.space_group_name_H-M   'P 1'
#
loop_
_entity.id
_entity.type
_entity.pdbx_description
1 polymer ?
#
loop_
_entity_poly.entity_id
_entity_poly.type
_entity_poly.pdbx_seq_one_letter_code
_entity_poly.pdbx_strand_id
1 'polypeptide(L)' 'MTTLKRVLAALWLQLFRLLISIDQLANVLIGGKPDETISSRAGKGRLRGSFFWSVAADCIDLIFLPFESNHCYNSIEWDE' A
#
# COMPACT_ATOMS: atom_id res chain seq x y z
N MET A 1 5.66 -30.37 1.45
CA MET A 1 4.51 -29.46 1.65
C MET A 1 3.30 -30.07 0.96
N THR A 2 2.15 -30.25 1.63
CA THR A 2 0.98 -30.95 1.06
C THR A 2 0.31 -30.10 -0.03
N THR A 3 -0.40 -30.74 -0.98
CA THR A 3 -1.15 -30.06 -2.05
C THR A 3 -2.10 -29.00 -1.52
N LEU A 4 -2.78 -29.28 -0.41
CA LEU A 4 -3.66 -28.34 0.27
C LEU A 4 -2.93 -27.05 0.70
N LYS A 5 -1.74 -27.15 1.30
CA LYS A 5 -0.96 -25.97 1.72
C LYS A 5 -0.56 -25.08 0.53
N ARG A 6 -0.27 -25.67 -0.64
CA ARG A 6 0.04 -24.92 -1.87
C ARG A 6 -1.18 -24.17 -2.40
N VAL A 7 -2.35 -24.82 -2.41
CA VAL A 7 -3.60 -24.20 -2.84
C VAL A 7 -3.97 -23.04 -1.92
N LEU A 8 -3.90 -23.22 -0.60
CA LEU A 8 -4.19 -22.15 0.36
C LEU A 8 -3.22 -20.97 0.21
N ALA A 9 -1.93 -21.22 -0.01
CA ALA A 9 -0.96 -20.16 -0.27
C ALA A 9 -1.26 -19.40 -1.58
N ALA A 10 -1.67 -20.09 -2.64
CA ALA A 10 -2.04 -19.46 -3.89
C ALA A 10 -3.29 -18.58 -3.75
N LEU A 11 -4.31 -19.07 -3.04
CA LEU A 11 -5.52 -18.30 -2.75
C LEU A 11 -5.22 -17.07 -1.90
N TRP A 12 -4.32 -17.21 -0.91
CA TRP A 12 -3.85 -16.09 -0.10
C TRP A 12 -3.17 -15.01 -0.95
N LEU A 13 -2.24 -15.40 -1.83
CA LEU A 13 -1.58 -14.48 -2.76
C LEU A 13 -2.58 -13.78 -3.68
N GLN A 14 -3.60 -14.50 -4.14
CA GLN A 14 -4.62 -13.92 -5.02
C GLN A 14 -5.49 -12.90 -4.29
N LEU A 15 -5.89 -13.19 -3.05
CA LEU A 15 -6.60 -12.23 -2.20
C LEU A 15 -5.76 -10.97 -1.96
N PHE A 16 -4.48 -11.13 -1.62
CA PHE A 16 -3.57 -10.01 -1.39
C PHE A 16 -3.42 -9.11 -2.63
N ARG A 17 -3.29 -9.71 -3.81
CA ARG A 17 -3.25 -8.97 -5.09
C ARG A 17 -4.54 -8.20 -5.36
N LEU A 18 -5.69 -8.79 -5.08
CA LEU A 18 -6.98 -8.11 -5.23
C LEU A 18 -7.08 -6.89 -4.30
N LEU A 19 -6.60 -6.99 -3.06
CA LEU A 19 -6.56 -5.87 -2.12
C LEU A 19 -5.66 -4.73 -2.62
N ILE A 20 -4.48 -5.05 -3.16
CA ILE A 20 -3.60 -4.03 -3.78
C ILE A 20 -4.30 -3.35 -4.97
N SER A 21 -4.94 -4.11 -5.85
CA SER A 21 -5.65 -3.53 -7.00
C SER A 21 -6.83 -2.64 -6.58
N ILE A 22 -7.51 -2.96 -5.48
CA ILE A 22 -8.57 -2.11 -4.92
C ILE A 22 -7.98 -0.80 -4.38
N ASP A 23 -6.83 -0.86 -3.70
CA ASP A 23 -6.13 0.33 -3.22
C ASP A 23 -5.67 1.23 -4.38
N GLN A 24 -5.03 0.67 -5.40
CA GLN A 24 -4.64 1.38 -6.62
C GLN A 24 -5.84 2.01 -7.34
N LEU A 25 -6.97 1.28 -7.45
CA LEU A 25 -8.20 1.82 -8.00
C LEU A 25 -8.70 3.01 -7.19
N ALA A 26 -8.72 2.90 -5.85
CA ALA A 26 -9.10 4.00 -4.98
C ALA A 26 -8.16 5.21 -5.16
N ASN A 27 -6.85 4.99 -5.29
CA ASN A 27 -5.88 6.04 -5.56
C ASN A 27 -6.19 6.79 -6.87
N VAL A 28 -6.49 6.06 -7.96
CA VAL A 28 -6.89 6.67 -9.24
C VAL A 28 -8.15 7.51 -9.11
N LEU A 29 -9.16 7.01 -8.40
CA LEU A 29 -10.42 7.75 -8.18
C LEU A 29 -10.20 9.08 -7.43
N ILE A 30 -9.14 9.20 -6.64
CA ILE A 30 -8.72 10.44 -5.96
C ILE A 30 -7.56 11.15 -6.68
N GLY A 31 -7.37 10.89 -7.98
CA GLY A 31 -6.41 11.58 -8.84
C GLY A 31 -4.95 11.18 -8.66
N GLY A 32 -4.68 9.99 -8.15
CA GLY A 32 -3.35 9.38 -8.08
C GLY A 32 -2.99 8.60 -9.34
N LYS A 33 -1.80 8.01 -9.37
CA LYS A 33 -1.35 7.20 -10.51
C LYS A 33 -1.90 5.76 -10.45
N PRO A 34 -2.16 5.09 -11.60
CA PRO A 34 -2.77 3.76 -11.66
C PRO A 34 -1.96 2.61 -11.07
N ASP A 35 -0.64 2.73 -11.09
CA ASP A 35 0.35 1.79 -10.56
C ASP A 35 0.71 2.07 -9.10
N GLU A 36 0.33 3.23 -8.57
CA GLU A 36 0.70 3.68 -7.24
C GLU A 36 -0.38 3.36 -6.18
N THR A 37 0.02 2.82 -5.03
CA THR A 37 -0.84 2.66 -3.86
C THR A 37 -1.04 3.98 -3.11
N ILE A 38 -2.11 4.10 -2.31
CA ILE A 38 -2.35 5.28 -1.46
C ILE A 38 -1.22 5.45 -0.44
N SER A 39 -0.70 4.36 0.13
CA SER A 39 0.42 4.40 1.07
C SER A 39 1.71 4.92 0.40
N SER A 40 2.01 4.48 -0.82
CA SER A 40 3.11 4.99 -1.65
C SER A 40 2.97 6.50 -1.90
N ARG A 41 1.79 6.93 -2.35
CA ARG A 41 1.48 8.34 -2.62
C ARG A 41 1.61 9.21 -1.37
N ALA A 42 1.10 8.74 -0.23
CA ALA A 42 1.20 9.43 1.05
C ALA A 42 2.67 9.54 1.50
N GLY A 43 3.47 8.47 1.33
CA GLY A 43 4.91 8.48 1.54
C GLY A 43 5.64 9.53 0.70
N LYS A 44 5.40 9.57 -0.62
CA LYS A 44 5.96 10.60 -1.53
C LYS A 44 5.53 12.01 -1.11
N GLY A 45 4.26 12.19 -0.77
CA GLY A 45 3.71 13.46 -0.31
C GLY A 45 4.37 13.96 0.97
N ARG A 46 4.59 13.08 1.94
CA ARG A 46 5.36 13.35 3.17
C ARG A 46 6.80 13.77 2.85
N LEU A 47 7.50 13.03 1.99
CA LEU A 47 8.88 13.37 1.60
C LEU A 47 8.99 14.72 0.90
N ARG A 48 7.95 15.13 0.16
CA ARG A 48 7.84 16.45 -0.47
C ARG A 48 7.45 17.56 0.52
N GLY A 49 7.27 17.25 1.81
CA GLY A 49 6.92 18.21 2.85
C GLY A 49 5.44 18.59 2.90
N SER A 50 4.55 17.82 2.29
CA SER A 50 3.12 18.11 2.33
C SER A 50 2.51 17.75 3.69
N PHE A 51 1.98 18.74 4.40
CA PHE A 51 1.34 18.53 5.70
C PHE A 51 0.15 17.55 5.63
N PHE A 52 -0.73 17.71 4.63
CA PHE A 52 -1.89 16.84 4.44
C PHE A 52 -1.47 15.37 4.27
N TRP A 53 -0.49 15.12 3.40
CA TRP A 53 0.00 13.75 3.16
C TRP A 53 0.81 13.21 4.31
N SER A 54 1.51 14.05 5.08
CA SER A 54 2.18 13.62 6.31
C SER A 54 1.18 13.08 7.34
N VAL A 55 0.07 13.78 7.56
CA VAL A 55 -1.01 13.31 8.46
C VAL A 55 -1.65 12.02 7.92
N ALA A 56 -1.93 11.96 6.61
CA ALA A 56 -2.49 10.76 6.00
C ALA A 56 -1.55 9.55 6.17
N ALA A 57 -0.26 9.74 5.92
CA ALA A 57 0.76 8.71 6.13
C ALA A 57 0.88 8.30 7.60
N ASP A 58 0.69 9.20 8.58
CA ASP A 58 0.76 8.85 10.00
C ASP A 58 -0.43 7.95 10.39
N CYS A 59 -1.62 8.27 9.89
CA CYS A 59 -2.80 7.44 10.08
C CYS A 59 -2.62 6.05 9.46
N ILE A 60 -2.07 5.98 8.25
CA ILE A 60 -1.82 4.69 7.58
C ILE A 60 -0.72 3.91 8.32
N ASP A 61 0.41 4.53 8.65
CA ASP A 61 1.50 3.88 9.40
C ASP A 61 1.02 3.34 10.74
N LEU A 62 0.10 4.03 11.43
CA LEU A 62 -0.49 3.55 12.68
C LEU A 62 -1.35 2.28 12.47
N ILE A 63 -2.12 2.21 11.38
CA ILE A 63 -2.92 1.03 11.03
C ILE A 63 -2.00 -0.17 10.73
N PHE A 64 -0.88 0.07 10.05
CA PHE A 64 0.06 -0.97 9.64
C PHE A 64 1.12 -1.31 10.67
N LEU A 65 1.25 -0.54 11.75
CA LEU A 65 2.26 -0.71 12.80
C LEU A 65 2.38 -2.13 13.36
N PRO A 66 1.30 -2.92 13.56
CA PRO A 66 1.41 -4.31 14.02
C PRO A 66 2.11 -5.26 13.02
N PHE A 67 2.19 -4.87 11.74
CA PHE A 67 2.74 -5.67 10.65
C PHE A 67 4.09 -5.14 10.17
N GLU A 68 4.23 -3.81 10.08
CA GLU A 68 5.41 -3.15 9.53
C GLU A 68 5.56 -1.72 10.09
N SER A 69 6.79 -1.31 10.40
CA SER A 69 7.11 0.08 10.75
C SER A 69 7.44 0.91 9.51
N ASN A 70 6.99 2.17 9.50
CA ASN A 70 7.15 3.11 8.38
C ASN A 70 6.58 2.59 7.05
N HIS A 71 5.40 1.95 7.11
CA HIS A 71 4.75 1.31 5.97
C HIS A 71 4.66 2.21 4.73
N CYS A 72 4.25 3.47 4.89
CA CYS A 72 4.12 4.42 3.78
C CYS A 72 5.46 4.75 3.13
N TYR A 73 6.55 4.83 3.91
CA TYR A 73 7.89 5.06 3.38
C TYR A 73 8.41 3.83 2.62
N ASN A 74 8.20 2.63 3.18
CA ASN A 74 8.62 1.38 2.55
C ASN A 74 7.80 1.05 1.29
N SER A 75 6.58 1.57 1.20
CA SER A 75 5.69 1.40 0.05
C SER A 75 5.99 2.37 -1.10
N ILE A 76 6.93 3.32 -0.94
CA ILE A 76 7.22 4.29 -2.00
C ILE A 76 7.75 3.57 -3.24
N GLU A 77 7.05 3.76 -4.34
CA GLU A 77 7.45 3.34 -5.67
C GLU A 77 8.29 4.44 -6.32
N TRP A 78 9.59 4.18 -6.50
CA TRP A 78 10.57 5.18 -6.95
C TRP A 78 10.73 5.27 -8.47
N ASP A 79 10.34 4.23 -9.20
CA ASP A 79 10.71 4.03 -10.60
C ASP A 79 9.75 4.71 -11.60
N GLU A 80 9.12 5.84 -11.21
CA GLU A 80 8.19 6.62 -12.04
C GLU A 80 8.59 8.09 -12.26
#